data_AF-A0AAU0VEQ1-F1
#
_entry.id   AF-A0AAU0VEQ1-F1
#
_cell.length_a   1.000
_cell.length_b   1.000
_cell.length_c   1.000
_cell.angle_alpha   90.00
_cell.angle_beta   90.00
_cell.angle_gamma   90.00
#
_symmetry.space_group_name_H-M   'P 1'
#
loop_
_entity.id
_entity.type
_entity.pdbx_description
1 polymer ?
#
loop_
_entity_poly.entity_id
_entity_poly.type
_entity_poly.pdbx_seq_one_letter_code
_entity_poly.pdbx_strand_id
1 'polypeptide(L)'
;MSALDFYAHVAVCGEVLGVGLGADPEAWEAALGATFLDVPGGGLLRRDYGLVEINFSPDQPGRQGQMSCFGYGVKIQRLLYDQSPSTVPSPLSREYGEFAPRVPFKELQTAILALGHTIELDKHNTSRDMDCYRVSASAARIHVVADPDPYGSRDPDPDRHQRGDVWSVDVW
;
A
#
# COMPACT_ATOMS: atom_id res chain seq x y z
N MET A 1 -7.98 -12.36 -11.20
CA MET A 1 -8.35 -11.90 -9.84
C MET A 1 -8.81 -10.46 -9.95
N SER A 2 -9.35 -9.86 -8.90
CA SER A 2 -9.77 -8.45 -8.84
C SER A 2 -8.76 -7.60 -8.07
N ALA A 3 -8.81 -6.27 -8.23
CA ALA A 3 -8.02 -5.35 -7.41
C ALA A 3 -8.28 -5.54 -5.91
N LEU A 4 -9.50 -5.91 -5.51
CA LEU A 4 -9.82 -6.23 -4.12
C LEU A 4 -9.05 -7.46 -3.62
N ASP A 5 -8.93 -8.50 -4.47
CA ASP A 5 -8.14 -9.70 -4.15
C ASP A 5 -6.65 -9.34 -3.98
N PHE A 6 -6.13 -8.42 -4.78
CA PHE A 6 -4.77 -7.91 -4.62
C PHE A 6 -4.56 -7.25 -3.25
N TYR A 7 -5.44 -6.34 -2.84
CA TYR A 7 -5.31 -5.68 -1.54
C TYR A 7 -5.42 -6.66 -0.38
N ALA A 8 -6.33 -7.63 -0.46
CA ALA A 8 -6.46 -8.67 0.54
C ALA A 8 -5.22 -9.57 0.59
N HIS A 9 -4.66 -9.95 -0.57
CA HIS A 9 -3.42 -10.72 -0.68
C HIS A 9 -2.25 -9.99 -0.03
N VAL A 10 -2.05 -8.71 -0.35
CA VAL A 10 -0.98 -7.89 0.27
C VAL A 10 -1.16 -7.82 1.78
N ALA A 11 -2.40 -7.58 2.24
CA ALA A 11 -2.69 -7.45 3.67
C ALA A 11 -2.46 -8.75 4.44
N VAL A 12 -2.69 -9.91 3.82
CA VAL A 12 -2.56 -11.23 4.46
C VAL A 12 -1.15 -11.79 4.31
N CYS A 13 -0.60 -11.77 3.09
CA CYS A 13 0.65 -12.43 2.74
C CYS A 13 1.87 -11.52 2.89
N GLY A 14 1.70 -10.19 2.89
CA GLY A 14 2.82 -9.25 3.00
C GLY A 14 3.74 -9.27 1.78
N GLU A 15 3.20 -9.59 0.61
CA GLU A 15 3.92 -9.59 -0.67
C GLU A 15 3.08 -9.01 -1.81
N VAL A 16 3.76 -8.58 -2.87
CA VAL A 16 3.21 -8.09 -4.12
C VAL A 16 3.80 -8.96 -5.22
N LEU A 17 3.00 -9.74 -5.94
CA LEU A 17 3.49 -10.65 -7.00
C LEU A 17 4.64 -11.58 -6.53
N GLY A 18 4.60 -12.04 -5.28
CA GLY A 18 5.62 -12.92 -4.69
C GLY A 18 6.89 -12.22 -4.19
N VAL A 19 6.96 -10.88 -4.21
CA VAL A 19 8.07 -10.11 -3.62
C VAL A 19 7.60 -9.30 -2.40
N GLY A 20 8.44 -9.20 -1.38
CA GLY A 20 8.09 -8.57 -0.11
C GLY A 20 9.31 -8.04 0.64
N LEU A 21 9.20 -8.00 1.97
CA LEU A 21 10.31 -7.59 2.84
C LEU A 21 11.56 -8.45 2.60
N GLY A 22 12.73 -7.83 2.69
CA GLY A 22 14.02 -8.47 2.46
C GLY A 22 14.42 -8.62 0.98
N ALA A 23 13.49 -8.44 0.03
CA ALA A 23 13.82 -8.48 -1.39
C ALA A 23 14.62 -7.25 -1.82
N ASP A 24 15.56 -7.43 -2.74
CA ASP A 24 16.38 -6.35 -3.29
C ASP A 24 15.66 -5.56 -4.41
N PRO A 25 16.20 -4.40 -4.84
CA PRO A 25 15.57 -3.60 -5.89
C PRO A 25 15.37 -4.33 -7.22
N GLU A 26 16.23 -5.29 -7.57
CA GLU A 26 16.15 -6.05 -8.83
C GLU A 26 14.97 -7.01 -8.81
N ALA A 27 14.70 -7.68 -7.68
CA ALA A 27 13.53 -8.52 -7.51
C ALA A 27 12.23 -7.73 -7.63
N TRP A 28 12.16 -6.54 -7.02
CA TRP A 28 11.00 -5.65 -7.17
C TRP A 28 10.81 -5.14 -8.60
N GLU A 29 11.89 -4.83 -9.31
CA GLU A 29 11.86 -4.46 -10.73
C GLU A 29 11.41 -5.63 -11.63
N ALA A 30 11.86 -6.85 -11.35
CA ALA A 30 11.42 -8.03 -12.09
C ALA A 30 9.90 -8.27 -11.92
N ALA A 31 9.35 -7.99 -10.74
CA ALA A 31 7.93 -8.16 -10.44
C ALA A 31 7.05 -7.03 -11.00
N LEU A 32 7.44 -5.76 -10.81
CA LEU A 32 6.60 -4.59 -11.14
C LEU A 32 6.96 -3.93 -12.48
N GLY A 33 8.10 -4.28 -13.07
CA GLY A 33 8.64 -3.72 -14.31
C GLY A 33 9.70 -2.65 -14.08
N ALA A 34 10.23 -2.09 -15.17
CA ALA A 34 11.31 -1.10 -15.15
C ALA A 34 10.84 0.37 -15.06
N THR A 35 9.53 0.60 -14.90
CA THR A 35 8.95 1.96 -14.85
C THR A 35 8.76 2.37 -13.39
N PHE A 36 9.72 3.11 -12.84
CA PHE A 36 9.69 3.64 -11.49
C PHE A 36 10.45 4.95 -11.37
N LEU A 37 10.23 5.65 -10.25
CA LEU A 37 11.03 6.81 -9.83
C LEU A 37 11.84 6.46 -8.57
N ASP A 38 13.16 6.56 -8.67
CA ASP A 38 14.05 6.41 -7.52
C ASP A 38 14.28 7.76 -6.82
N VAL A 39 14.10 7.77 -5.50
CA VAL A 39 14.29 8.92 -4.62
C VAL A 39 15.29 8.54 -3.51
N PRO A 40 16.59 8.77 -3.72
CA PRO A 40 17.61 8.49 -2.71
C PRO A 40 17.60 9.56 -1.60
N GLY A 41 17.87 9.15 -0.36
CA GLY A 41 17.96 10.08 0.77
C GLY A 41 18.52 9.44 2.04
N GLY A 42 19.49 10.09 2.69
CA GLY A 42 20.01 9.64 3.99
C GLY A 42 20.64 8.25 4.00
N GLY A 43 21.16 7.77 2.86
CA GLY A 43 21.68 6.40 2.71
C GLY A 43 20.59 5.34 2.48
N LEU A 44 19.34 5.75 2.35
CA LEU A 44 18.20 4.92 1.96
C LEU A 44 17.81 5.19 0.50
N LEU A 45 17.03 4.28 -0.06
CA LEU A 45 16.42 4.44 -1.37
C LEU A 45 14.91 4.22 -1.23
N ARG A 46 14.12 5.16 -1.72
CA ARG A 46 12.69 4.95 -1.96
C ARG A 46 12.44 4.80 -3.44
N ARG A 47 11.81 3.71 -3.86
CA ARG A 47 11.41 3.46 -5.24
C ARG A 47 9.89 3.55 -5.36
N ASP A 48 9.42 4.38 -6.27
CA ASP A 48 8.00 4.68 -6.47
C ASP A 48 7.51 4.15 -7.84
N TYR A 49 6.60 3.19 -7.80
CA TYR A 49 5.95 2.57 -8.96
C TYR A 49 4.54 3.15 -9.22
N GLY A 50 4.19 4.30 -8.63
CA GLY A 50 2.84 4.84 -8.65
C GLY A 50 2.01 4.26 -7.51
N LEU A 51 1.39 3.10 -7.71
CA LEU A 51 0.53 2.46 -6.71
C LEU A 51 1.34 1.81 -5.57
N VAL A 52 2.58 1.38 -5.85
CA VAL A 52 3.43 0.70 -4.87
C VAL A 52 4.68 1.52 -4.61
N GLU A 53 4.97 1.82 -3.35
CA GLU A 53 6.16 2.55 -2.92
C GLU A 53 6.99 1.65 -2.01
N ILE A 54 8.27 1.43 -2.34
CA ILE A 54 9.17 0.52 -1.62
C ILE A 54 10.33 1.31 -1.02
N ASN A 55 10.69 0.99 0.22
CA ASN A 55 11.82 1.57 0.92
C ASN A 55 12.90 0.51 1.13
N PHE A 56 14.12 0.88 0.75
CA PHE A 56 15.30 0.05 0.82
C PHE A 56 16.36 0.68 1.72
N SER A 57 17.06 -0.18 2.45
CA SER A 57 18.22 0.18 3.26
C SER A 57 19.38 -0.76 2.95
N PRO A 58 20.63 -0.32 3.10
CA PRO A 58 21.78 -1.23 3.03
C PRO A 58 21.66 -2.34 4.07
N ASP A 59 22.01 -3.57 3.70
CA ASP A 59 22.01 -4.73 4.63
C ASP A 59 22.98 -4.54 5.81
N GLN A 60 24.00 -3.70 5.61
CA GLN A 60 24.98 -3.33 6.64
C GLN A 60 25.12 -1.81 6.72
N PRO A 61 24.89 -1.19 7.89
CA PRO A 61 25.10 0.23 8.08
C PRO A 61 26.54 0.65 7.73
N GLY A 62 26.69 1.68 6.90
CA GLY A 62 28.00 2.27 6.58
C GLY A 62 28.78 1.60 5.45
N ARG A 63 28.19 0.64 4.72
CA ARG A 63 28.76 0.11 3.47
C ARG A 63 27.88 0.44 2.28
N GLN A 64 28.49 0.77 1.14
CA GLN A 64 27.84 0.58 -0.15
C GLN A 64 27.74 -0.93 -0.37
N GLY A 65 26.57 -1.49 -0.11
CA GLY A 65 26.29 -2.92 -0.18
C GLY A 65 24.93 -3.18 -0.81
N GLN A 66 24.55 -4.46 -0.90
CA GLN A 66 23.23 -4.87 -1.34
C GLN A 66 22.17 -4.19 -0.46
N MET A 67 21.15 -3.63 -1.11
CA MET A 67 20.02 -3.03 -0.42
C MET A 67 18.89 -4.05 -0.34
N SER A 68 18.19 -4.05 0.79
CA SER A 68 17.01 -4.88 0.98
C SER A 68 15.81 -4.04 1.37
N CYS A 69 14.64 -4.47 0.93
CA CYS A 69 13.37 -3.86 1.30
C CYS A 69 13.16 -4.01 2.81
N PHE A 70 13.00 -2.90 3.51
CA PHE A 70 12.64 -2.89 4.93
C PHE A 70 11.20 -2.44 5.19
N GLY A 71 10.51 -2.02 4.13
CA GLY A 71 9.08 -1.73 4.17
C GLY A 71 8.56 -1.17 2.86
N TYR A 72 7.27 -1.34 2.62
CA TYR A 72 6.60 -0.85 1.43
C TYR A 72 5.14 -0.52 1.70
N GLY A 73 4.52 0.20 0.78
CA GLY A 73 3.11 0.57 0.89
C GLY A 73 2.40 0.57 -0.45
N VAL A 74 1.17 0.06 -0.45
CA VAL A 74 0.20 0.20 -1.53
C VAL A 74 -0.60 1.48 -1.27
N LYS A 75 -0.37 2.48 -2.11
CA LYS A 75 -0.86 3.87 -1.97
C LYS A 75 -2.18 4.08 -2.71
N ILE A 76 -3.24 3.41 -2.24
CA ILE A 76 -4.59 3.40 -2.85
C ILE A 76 -5.13 4.82 -3.02
N GLN A 77 -4.81 5.72 -2.08
CA GLN A 77 -5.24 7.12 -2.13
C GLN A 77 -4.85 7.84 -3.44
N ARG A 78 -3.77 7.41 -4.10
CA ARG A 78 -3.31 8.05 -5.34
C ARG A 78 -4.26 7.82 -6.51
N LEU A 79 -5.01 6.72 -6.52
CA LEU A 79 -5.94 6.36 -7.60
C LEU A 79 -7.10 7.35 -7.74
N LEU A 80 -7.39 8.12 -6.68
CA LEU A 80 -8.38 9.17 -6.72
C LEU A 80 -7.90 10.40 -7.50
N TYR A 81 -6.60 10.69 -7.47
CA TYR A 81 -6.01 11.93 -8.03
C TYR A 81 -5.27 11.70 -9.34
N ASP A 82 -4.81 10.47 -9.58
CA ASP A 82 -4.05 10.10 -10.77
C ASP A 82 -4.68 8.85 -11.39
N GLN A 83 -5.41 9.05 -12.49
CA GLN A 83 -6.02 7.99 -13.30
C GLN A 83 -5.15 7.66 -14.53
N SER A 84 -3.89 8.08 -14.54
CA SER A 84 -3.00 7.77 -15.66
C SER A 84 -2.73 6.26 -15.73
N PRO A 85 -2.55 5.70 -16.94
CA PRO A 85 -2.19 4.28 -17.09
C PRO A 85 -0.87 3.89 -16.40
N SER A 86 -0.05 4.88 -16.03
CA SER A 86 1.22 4.69 -15.31
C SER A 86 1.07 4.59 -13.80
N THR A 87 -0.06 5.00 -13.22
CA THR A 87 -0.26 4.94 -11.77
C THR A 87 -0.29 3.50 -11.25
N VAL A 88 -0.84 2.58 -12.05
CA VAL A 88 -0.87 1.15 -11.72
C VAL A 88 0.18 0.42 -12.56
N PRO A 89 1.17 -0.25 -11.93
CA PRO A 89 2.14 -1.08 -12.64
C PRO A 89 1.46 -2.08 -13.59
N SER A 90 1.93 -2.13 -14.84
CA SER A 90 1.33 -2.99 -15.87
C SER A 90 1.25 -4.49 -15.50
N PRO A 91 2.17 -5.09 -14.71
CA PRO A 91 1.97 -6.46 -14.22
C PRO A 91 0.74 -6.59 -13.32
N LEU A 92 0.48 -5.62 -12.44
CA LEU A 92 -0.66 -5.64 -11.53
C LEU A 92 -1.98 -5.50 -12.27
N SER A 93 -2.10 -4.54 -13.20
CA SER A 93 -3.34 -4.36 -13.96
C SER A 93 -3.65 -5.54 -14.90
N ARG A 94 -2.62 -6.25 -15.39
CA ARG A 94 -2.80 -7.49 -16.16
C ARG A 94 -3.32 -8.66 -15.32
N GLU A 95 -2.91 -8.78 -14.06
CA GLU A 95 -3.27 -9.92 -13.21
C GLU A 95 -4.59 -9.70 -12.42
N TYR A 96 -4.81 -8.46 -11.98
CA TYR A 96 -5.91 -8.08 -11.08
C TYR A 96 -6.96 -7.18 -11.72
N GLY A 97 -6.77 -6.80 -12.99
CA GLY A 97 -7.70 -5.97 -13.74
C GLY A 97 -7.65 -4.49 -13.36
N GLU A 98 -8.81 -3.85 -13.42
CA GLU A 98 -8.94 -2.41 -13.17
C GLU A 98 -8.95 -2.10 -11.65
N PHE A 99 -8.23 -1.04 -11.28
CA PHE A 99 -8.14 -0.56 -9.91
C PHE A 99 -9.05 0.64 -9.73
N ALA A 100 -10.10 0.48 -8.92
CA ALA A 100 -11.06 1.54 -8.66
C ALA A 100 -10.41 2.71 -7.88
N PRO A 101 -10.84 3.97 -8.12
CA PRO A 101 -10.33 5.15 -7.41
C PRO A 101 -10.49 5.12 -5.88
N ARG A 102 -11.45 4.32 -5.38
CA ARG A 102 -11.75 4.15 -3.96
C ARG A 102 -11.99 2.69 -3.65
N VAL A 103 -11.63 2.30 -2.42
CA VAL A 103 -11.81 0.93 -1.92
C VAL A 103 -12.50 1.03 -0.56
N PRO A 104 -13.76 0.57 -0.43
CA PRO A 104 -14.42 0.56 0.86
C PRO A 104 -13.75 -0.44 1.81
N PHE A 105 -13.39 -0.01 3.02
CA PHE A 105 -12.75 -0.88 4.02
C PHE A 105 -13.61 -2.09 4.37
N LYS A 106 -14.94 -1.97 4.37
CA LYS A 106 -15.85 -3.10 4.63
C LYS A 106 -15.71 -4.24 3.62
N GLU A 107 -15.44 -3.90 2.35
CA GLU A 107 -15.23 -4.91 1.31
C GLU A 107 -13.88 -5.60 1.51
N LEU A 108 -12.82 -4.84 1.76
CA LEU A 108 -11.50 -5.38 2.06
C LEU A 108 -11.51 -6.26 3.32
N GLN A 109 -12.20 -5.80 4.37
CA GLN A 109 -12.39 -6.55 5.61
C GLN A 109 -13.09 -7.89 5.35
N THR A 110 -14.15 -7.89 4.53
CA THR A 110 -14.87 -9.11 4.19
C THR A 110 -13.97 -10.09 3.43
N ALA A 111 -13.17 -9.60 2.48
CA ALA A 111 -12.22 -10.42 1.72
C ALA A 111 -11.15 -11.06 2.63
N ILE A 112 -10.57 -10.29 3.55
CA ILE A 112 -9.56 -10.80 4.51
C ILE A 112 -10.16 -11.84 5.47
N LEU A 113 -11.39 -11.60 5.96
CA LEU A 113 -12.09 -12.57 6.82
C LEU A 113 -12.40 -13.86 6.07
N ALA A 114 -12.75 -13.78 4.78
CA ALA A 114 -12.97 -14.96 3.94
C ALA A 114 -11.69 -15.79 3.73
N LEU A 115 -10.51 -15.17 3.83
CA LEU A 115 -9.21 -15.85 3.84
C LEU A 115 -8.85 -16.46 5.20
N GLY A 116 -9.69 -16.28 6.23
CA GLY A 116 -9.48 -16.85 7.56
C GLY A 116 -8.63 -16.01 8.50
N HIS A 117 -8.35 -14.74 8.16
CA HIS A 117 -7.58 -13.82 8.98
C HIS A 117 -8.47 -12.87 9.77
N THR A 118 -8.04 -12.45 10.96
CA THR A 118 -8.73 -11.44 11.75
C THR A 118 -8.14 -10.06 11.50
N ILE A 119 -8.97 -9.04 11.74
CA ILE A 119 -8.59 -7.63 11.66
C ILE A 119 -8.92 -6.95 12.98
N GLU A 120 -7.96 -6.26 13.56
CA GLU A 120 -8.11 -5.57 14.84
C GLU A 120 -7.66 -4.12 14.74
N LEU A 121 -8.37 -3.21 15.42
CA LEU A 121 -8.01 -1.80 15.46
C LEU A 121 -6.73 -1.60 16.29
N ASP A 122 -5.69 -1.06 15.65
CA ASP A 122 -4.46 -0.63 16.29
C ASP A 122 -4.64 0.77 16.88
N LYS A 123 -5.08 0.80 18.14
CA LYS A 123 -5.32 2.04 18.89
C LYS A 123 -4.07 2.90 19.05
N HIS A 124 -2.86 2.33 18.94
CA HIS A 124 -1.62 3.09 19.09
C HIS A 124 -1.22 3.82 17.81
N ASN A 125 -1.65 3.33 16.65
CA ASN A 125 -1.36 3.92 15.34
C ASN A 125 -2.57 4.62 14.71
N THR A 126 -3.72 4.60 15.38
CA THR A 126 -4.92 5.36 15.00
C THR A 126 -4.76 6.83 15.41
N SER A 127 -5.14 7.74 14.52
CA SER A 127 -5.19 9.18 14.73
C SER A 127 -6.62 9.71 14.63
N ARG A 128 -6.80 11.04 14.66
CA ARG A 128 -8.12 11.66 14.54
C ARG A 128 -8.74 11.45 13.14
N ASP A 129 -7.89 11.46 12.12
CA ASP A 129 -8.25 11.44 10.71
C ASP A 129 -8.13 10.03 10.09
N MET A 130 -7.38 9.13 10.72
CA MET A 130 -7.11 7.79 10.20
C MET A 130 -7.28 6.70 11.27
N ASP A 131 -8.11 5.71 10.99
CA ASP A 131 -8.10 4.44 11.71
C ASP A 131 -6.98 3.55 11.16
N CYS A 132 -6.26 2.86 12.04
CA CYS A 132 -5.23 1.89 11.65
C CYS A 132 -5.65 0.50 12.11
N TYR A 133 -5.62 -0.48 11.21
CA TYR A 133 -5.99 -1.86 11.51
C TYR A 133 -4.83 -2.82 11.23
N ARG A 134 -4.66 -3.81 12.10
CA ARG A 134 -3.68 -4.90 11.94
C ARG A 134 -4.37 -6.16 11.46
N VAL A 135 -3.69 -6.90 10.59
CA VAL A 135 -4.14 -8.23 10.14
C VAL A 135 -3.38 -9.31 10.90
N SER A 136 -4.08 -10.33 11.38
CA SER A 136 -3.47 -11.41 12.15
C SER A 136 -2.40 -12.16 11.36
N ALA A 137 -1.27 -12.44 12.02
CA ALA A 137 -0.11 -13.16 11.45
C ALA A 137 0.55 -12.47 10.23
N SER A 138 0.26 -11.17 10.01
CA SER A 138 0.86 -10.35 8.96
C SER A 138 1.56 -9.13 9.55
N ALA A 139 2.57 -8.62 8.83
CA ALA A 139 3.22 -7.35 9.11
C ALA A 139 2.43 -6.14 8.57
N ALA A 140 1.32 -6.38 7.88
CA ALA A 140 0.51 -5.34 7.24
C ALA A 140 -0.30 -4.52 8.24
N ARG A 141 -0.41 -3.23 7.92
CA ARG A 141 -1.32 -2.26 8.53
C ARG A 141 -2.18 -1.64 7.44
N ILE A 142 -3.48 -1.58 7.69
CA ILE A 142 -4.47 -0.99 6.80
C ILE A 142 -4.86 0.36 7.39
N HIS A 143 -4.64 1.43 6.64
CA HIS A 143 -5.01 2.77 7.03
C HIS A 143 -6.34 3.14 6.36
N VAL A 144 -7.32 3.55 7.16
CA VAL A 144 -8.69 3.81 6.74
C VAL A 144 -9.08 5.22 7.15
N VAL A 145 -9.72 5.97 6.25
CA VAL A 145 -10.14 7.35 6.51
C VAL A 145 -11.23 7.35 7.60
N ALA A 146 -10.93 7.96 8.75
CA ALA A 146 -11.86 8.12 9.87
C ALA A 146 -12.64 9.44 9.76
N ASP A 147 -11.96 10.50 9.33
CA ASP A 147 -12.53 11.83 9.10
C ASP A 147 -11.93 12.40 7.80
N PRO A 148 -12.71 12.54 6.71
CA PRO A 148 -12.22 13.06 5.44
C PRO A 148 -11.99 14.58 5.45
N ASP A 149 -12.43 15.28 6.48
CA ASP A 149 -12.26 16.73 6.64
C ASP A 149 -11.87 17.11 8.08
N PRO A 150 -10.72 16.61 8.58
CA PRO A 150 -10.33 16.76 9.99
C PRO A 150 -10.10 18.21 10.41
N TYR A 151 -9.94 19.11 9.43
CA TYR A 151 -9.68 20.54 9.60
C TYR A 151 -10.84 21.44 9.16
N GLY A 152 -11.99 20.90 8.72
CA GLY A 152 -13.23 21.68 8.55
C GLY A 152 -13.27 22.62 7.32
N SER A 153 -12.89 22.15 6.13
CA SER A 153 -13.11 22.86 4.87
C SER A 153 -14.59 22.73 4.43
N ARG A 154 -15.28 23.87 4.33
CA ARG A 154 -16.75 23.97 4.39
C ARG A 154 -17.61 23.27 3.33
N ASP A 155 -17.03 22.65 2.31
CA ASP A 155 -17.82 22.01 1.24
C ASP A 155 -17.45 20.53 1.07
N PRO A 156 -18.42 19.60 1.20
CA PRO A 156 -18.21 18.20 0.87
C PRO A 156 -17.96 18.05 -0.63
N ASP A 157 -16.73 17.67 -0.97
CA ASP A 157 -16.28 17.43 -2.32
C ASP A 157 -16.45 15.93 -2.65
N PRO A 158 -17.32 15.55 -3.60
CA PRO A 158 -17.58 14.15 -3.94
C PRO A 158 -16.36 13.44 -4.55
N ASP A 159 -15.38 14.22 -5.03
CA ASP A 159 -14.11 13.75 -5.60
C ASP A 159 -13.02 13.60 -4.53
N ARG A 160 -13.37 13.72 -3.23
CA ARG A 160 -12.48 13.39 -2.11
C ARG A 160 -12.71 11.97 -1.59
N HIS A 161 -11.74 11.54 -0.78
CA HIS A 161 -11.89 10.38 0.06
C HIS A 161 -13.10 10.52 0.97
N GLN A 162 -13.77 9.40 1.21
CA GLN A 162 -14.90 9.28 2.10
C GLN A 162 -14.47 8.55 3.37
N ARG A 163 -15.20 8.81 4.45
CA ARG A 163 -15.04 8.01 5.67
C ARG A 163 -15.26 6.52 5.35
N GLY A 164 -14.30 5.69 5.76
CA GLY A 164 -14.30 4.26 5.49
C GLY A 164 -13.59 3.86 4.20
N ASP A 165 -13.06 4.79 3.42
CA ASP A 165 -12.15 4.45 2.31
C ASP A 165 -10.82 3.97 2.86
N VAL A 166 -10.26 2.94 2.22
CA VAL A 166 -8.89 2.52 2.46
C VAL A 166 -7.96 3.54 1.81
N TRP A 167 -7.10 4.13 2.64
CA TRP A 167 -6.06 5.06 2.21
C TRP A 167 -4.85 4.29 1.70
N SER A 168 -4.28 3.41 2.52
CA SER A 168 -3.12 2.60 2.16
C SER A 168 -3.10 1.26 2.88
N VAL A 169 -2.32 0.32 2.32
CA VAL A 169 -1.88 -0.89 3.00
C VAL A 169 -0.36 -0.86 3.08
N ASP A 170 0.19 -0.77 4.29
CA ASP A 170 1.63 -0.61 4.54
C ASP A 170 2.19 -1.83 5.27
N VAL A 171 3.37 -2.29 4.89
CA VAL A 171 4.02 -3.51 5.41
C VAL A 171 5.42 -3.15 5.91
N TRP A 172 5.70 -3.46 7.18
CA TRP A 172 6.94 -3.13 7.90
C TRP A 172 7.28 -4.17 8.96
#